data_AF-A0A820X7A9-F1
#
_entry.id   AF-A0A820X7A9-F1
#
_cell.length_a   1.000
_cell.length_b   1.000
_cell.length_c   1.000
_cell.angle_alpha   90.00
_cell.angle_beta   90.00
_cell.angle_gamma   90.00
#
_symmetry.space_group_name_H-M   'P 1'
#
loop_
_entity.id
_entity.type
_entity.pdbx_description
1 polymer ?
#
loop_
_entity_poly.entity_id
_entity_poly.type
_entity_poly.pdbx_seq_one_letter_code
_entity_poly.pdbx_strand_id
1 'polypeptide(L)'
;MVYFFFTFWCLLAHLTRTEQTDVSSRYKTQIIDTVIPPYNAAYTTLNDKVIQRLLTVNIDSDETRIRTLVDSLVCASQNVQSKLSEATKASEQIRNSLDEEITQLTLSIVNQENKVRASQESVNQANINIQHAQQQVTTAEHAVRDKQNALNAAEHDMREAQKAVERARLCGRRRRKRGFGKWWRKRVEKPFVNAIRQTVVKPVCSVVNAGGIDNAKDRRALAEHTFREAQQRLTQYQQNLAHQRAQHAIAQTQLNEANSQLNILTNQLNEKKSKQLMIALLIKQFKSVETHLKNVLDSSTVLEDAISQLISFELVIAPLHAICNEMITNNVMNSFNFEISADTIAKILTNLQLLKEKMPKMPLNEIIVDDTNIHCTKT
;
A
#
# COMPACT_ATOMS: atom_id res chain seq x y z
N MET A 1 -27.21 5.60 -5.32
CA MET A 1 -26.04 5.08 -4.59
C MET A 1 -24.76 5.01 -5.43
N VAL A 2 -24.81 4.65 -6.71
CA VAL A 2 -23.61 4.57 -7.58
C VAL A 2 -22.90 5.92 -7.78
N TYR A 3 -23.65 7.04 -7.84
CA TYR A 3 -23.08 8.38 -7.97
C TYR A 3 -22.29 8.87 -6.76
N PHE A 4 -22.61 8.40 -5.55
CA PHE A 4 -21.93 8.82 -4.31
C PHE A 4 -20.57 8.14 -4.14
N PHE A 5 -20.43 6.90 -4.62
CA PHE A 5 -19.16 6.17 -4.60
C PHE A 5 -18.16 6.76 -5.60
N PHE A 6 -18.63 7.19 -6.78
CA PHE A 6 -17.74 7.75 -7.80
C PHE A 6 -17.15 9.12 -7.39
N THR A 7 -17.96 9.97 -6.76
CA THR A 7 -17.49 11.28 -6.27
C THR A 7 -16.54 11.13 -5.09
N PHE A 8 -16.76 10.15 -4.19
CA PHE A 8 -15.86 9.91 -3.06
C PHE A 8 -14.50 9.34 -3.53
N TRP A 9 -14.51 8.44 -4.52
CA TRP A 9 -13.26 7.90 -5.10
C TRP A 9 -12.49 8.94 -5.91
N CYS A 10 -13.17 9.81 -6.67
CA CYS A 10 -12.52 10.94 -7.32
C CYS A 10 -11.94 11.94 -6.32
N LEU A 11 -12.62 12.22 -5.20
CA LEU A 11 -12.09 13.13 -4.17
C LEU A 11 -10.88 12.53 -3.44
N LEU A 12 -10.92 11.22 -3.11
CA LEU A 12 -9.81 10.52 -2.46
C LEU A 12 -8.60 10.37 -3.39
N ALA A 13 -8.83 10.09 -4.67
CA ALA A 13 -7.79 10.05 -5.70
C ALA A 13 -7.22 11.45 -5.98
N HIS A 14 -8.02 12.51 -5.86
CA HIS A 14 -7.53 13.88 -6.05
C HIS A 14 -6.70 14.35 -4.84
N LEU A 15 -7.11 14.00 -3.61
CA LEU A 15 -6.38 14.30 -2.37
C LEU A 15 -5.04 13.55 -2.28
N THR A 16 -5.02 12.27 -2.63
CA THR A 16 -3.77 11.47 -2.64
C THR A 16 -2.81 11.89 -3.75
N ARG A 17 -3.32 12.36 -4.90
CA ARG A 17 -2.50 12.83 -6.02
C ARG A 17 -1.92 14.22 -5.81
N THR A 18 -2.59 15.09 -5.06
CA THR A 18 -2.07 16.43 -4.75
C THR A 18 -0.96 16.42 -3.71
N GLU A 19 -1.00 15.54 -2.70
CA GLU A 19 0.04 15.48 -1.66
C GLU A 19 1.36 14.86 -2.16
N GLN A 20 1.30 13.88 -3.08
CA GLN A 20 2.50 13.18 -3.54
C GLN A 20 3.39 14.06 -4.45
N THR A 21 2.82 15.07 -5.10
CA THR A 21 3.58 16.11 -5.81
C THR A 21 4.11 17.23 -4.89
N ASP A 22 3.59 17.35 -3.67
CA ASP A 22 3.83 18.50 -2.79
C ASP A 22 4.97 18.28 -1.79
N VAL A 23 5.26 17.03 -1.42
CA VAL A 23 6.38 16.72 -0.50
C VAL A 23 7.74 16.81 -1.22
N SER A 24 7.79 16.45 -2.51
CA SER A 24 8.98 16.62 -3.33
C SER A 24 9.29 18.09 -3.61
N SER A 25 8.25 18.91 -3.83
CA SER A 25 8.41 20.35 -4.00
C SER A 25 8.86 21.03 -2.71
N ARG A 26 8.21 20.75 -1.56
CA ARG A 26 8.49 21.45 -0.30
C ARG A 26 9.92 21.29 0.20
N TYR A 27 10.44 20.07 0.21
CA TYR A 27 11.81 19.80 0.64
C TYR A 27 12.84 20.47 -0.30
N LYS A 28 12.60 20.34 -1.61
CA LYS A 28 13.46 20.96 -2.63
C LYS A 28 13.47 22.48 -2.45
N THR A 29 12.31 23.09 -2.23
CA THR A 29 12.17 24.52 -1.93
C THR A 29 12.93 24.90 -0.66
N GLN A 30 12.82 24.12 0.43
CA GLN A 30 13.58 24.40 1.65
C GLN A 30 15.09 24.42 1.43
N ILE A 31 15.65 23.46 0.67
CA ILE A 31 17.09 23.49 0.35
C ILE A 31 17.44 24.71 -0.51
N ILE A 32 16.64 25.00 -1.54
CA ILE A 32 16.84 26.15 -2.43
C ILE A 32 16.83 27.47 -1.65
N ASP A 33 15.96 27.60 -0.67
CA ASP A 33 15.78 28.85 0.06
C ASP A 33 16.76 29.01 1.23
N THR A 34 17.25 27.91 1.83
CA THR A 34 17.99 27.98 3.11
C THR A 34 19.41 27.42 3.08
N VAL A 35 19.69 26.44 2.21
CA VAL A 35 21.02 25.78 2.15
C VAL A 35 21.83 26.30 0.97
N ILE A 36 21.21 26.44 -0.19
CA ILE A 36 21.89 26.90 -1.41
C ILE A 36 22.45 28.33 -1.28
N PRO A 37 21.73 29.32 -0.73
CA PRO A 37 22.25 30.69 -0.64
C PRO A 37 23.54 30.81 0.20
N PRO A 38 23.64 30.27 1.43
CA PRO A 38 24.89 30.33 2.19
C PRO A 38 25.99 29.50 1.54
N TYR A 39 25.67 28.34 0.93
CA TYR A 39 26.67 27.57 0.17
C TYR A 39 27.23 28.38 -1.02
N ASN A 40 26.38 29.02 -1.82
CA ASN A 40 26.79 29.87 -2.94
C ASN A 40 27.66 31.03 -2.48
N ALA A 41 27.32 31.65 -1.35
CA ALA A 41 28.12 32.72 -0.76
C ALA A 41 29.51 32.21 -0.34
N ALA A 42 29.58 31.05 0.31
CA ALA A 42 30.85 30.40 0.65
C ALA A 42 31.68 30.11 -0.60
N TYR A 43 31.05 29.53 -1.62
CA TYR A 43 31.70 29.15 -2.87
C TYR A 43 32.23 30.36 -3.64
N THR A 44 31.42 31.41 -3.77
CA THR A 44 31.80 32.67 -4.44
C THR A 44 32.93 33.36 -3.69
N THR A 45 32.88 33.37 -2.35
CA THR A 45 33.96 33.93 -1.52
C THR A 45 35.27 33.17 -1.73
N LEU A 46 35.23 31.85 -1.74
CA LEU A 46 36.40 31.02 -2.02
C LEU A 46 36.96 31.32 -3.42
N ASN A 47 36.12 31.39 -4.45
CA ASN A 47 36.61 31.70 -5.78
C ASN A 47 37.20 33.11 -5.86
N ASP A 48 36.40 34.12 -5.58
CA ASP A 48 36.73 35.51 -5.91
C ASP A 48 37.77 36.11 -4.95
N LYS A 49 37.75 35.70 -3.69
CA LYS A 49 38.59 36.30 -2.64
C LYS A 49 39.79 35.43 -2.28
N VAL A 50 39.75 34.13 -2.55
CA VAL A 50 40.88 33.24 -2.28
C VAL A 50 41.56 32.85 -3.59
N ILE A 51 40.88 32.10 -4.46
CA ILE A 51 41.47 31.52 -5.67
C ILE A 51 41.96 32.60 -6.65
N GLN A 52 41.11 33.55 -7.05
CA GLN A 52 41.47 34.58 -8.03
C GLN A 52 42.58 35.50 -7.51
N ARG A 53 42.60 35.79 -6.21
CA ARG A 53 43.68 36.57 -5.60
C ARG A 53 45.00 35.82 -5.70
N LEU A 54 45.04 34.53 -5.37
CA LEU A 54 46.25 33.72 -5.49
C LEU A 54 46.75 33.59 -6.92
N LEU A 55 45.85 33.52 -7.91
CA LEU A 55 46.24 33.46 -9.32
C LEU A 55 46.87 34.76 -9.83
N THR A 56 46.46 35.89 -9.27
CA THR A 56 46.90 37.24 -9.68
C THR A 56 48.02 37.81 -8.81
N VAL A 57 48.50 37.05 -7.82
CA VAL A 57 49.53 37.49 -6.89
C VAL A 57 50.84 37.78 -7.62
N ASN A 58 51.27 39.04 -7.54
CA ASN A 58 52.60 39.45 -7.95
C ASN A 58 53.56 39.25 -6.79
N ILE A 59 54.42 38.25 -6.88
CA ILE A 59 55.29 37.81 -5.78
C ILE A 59 56.50 38.75 -5.61
N ASP A 60 56.75 39.65 -6.55
CA ASP A 60 57.79 40.69 -6.44
C ASP A 60 57.34 41.93 -5.64
N SER A 61 56.19 41.82 -4.98
CA SER A 61 55.66 42.81 -4.07
C SER A 61 56.48 42.93 -2.77
N ASP A 62 56.39 44.08 -2.12
CA ASP A 62 56.94 44.29 -0.78
C ASP A 62 56.27 43.41 0.30
N GLU A 63 56.94 43.25 1.44
CA GLU A 63 56.48 42.47 2.59
C GLU A 63 55.09 42.92 3.09
N THR A 64 54.80 44.23 3.01
CA THR A 64 53.52 44.81 3.41
C THR A 64 52.35 44.31 2.56
N ARG A 65 52.52 44.22 1.23
CA ARG A 65 51.51 43.65 0.32
C ARG A 65 51.29 42.16 0.54
N ILE A 66 52.35 41.41 0.83
CA ILE A 66 52.24 39.99 1.17
C ILE A 66 51.40 39.83 2.45
N ARG A 67 51.66 40.64 3.49
CA ARG A 67 50.87 40.63 4.73
C ARG A 67 49.40 40.97 4.48
N THR A 68 49.11 42.02 3.71
CA THR A 68 47.73 42.41 3.36
C THR A 68 46.99 41.31 2.59
N LEU A 69 47.69 40.61 1.68
CA LEU A 69 47.12 39.46 0.98
C LEU A 69 46.74 38.36 1.97
N VAL A 70 47.66 37.99 2.86
CA VAL A 70 47.43 36.96 3.86
C VAL A 70 46.24 37.28 4.77
N ASP A 71 46.17 38.50 5.29
CA ASP A 71 45.04 38.96 6.13
C ASP A 71 43.71 38.80 5.38
N SER A 72 43.71 39.15 4.09
CA SER A 72 42.53 38.96 3.26
C SER A 72 42.18 37.49 3.01
N LEU A 73 43.16 36.59 2.88
CA LEU A 73 42.93 35.16 2.67
C LEU A 73 42.37 34.50 3.94
N VAL A 74 42.92 34.85 5.10
CA VAL A 74 42.43 34.42 6.42
C VAL A 74 40.98 34.90 6.60
N CYS A 75 40.72 36.18 6.33
CA CYS A 75 39.39 36.76 6.45
C CYS A 75 38.36 36.13 5.49
N ALA A 76 38.75 35.88 4.23
CA ALA A 76 37.92 35.17 3.27
C ALA A 76 37.62 33.74 3.74
N SER A 77 38.60 33.04 4.30
CA SER A 77 38.45 31.68 4.81
C SER A 77 37.51 31.60 6.02
N GLN A 78 37.59 32.58 6.93
CA GLN A 78 36.64 32.72 8.04
C GLN A 78 35.20 32.95 7.53
N ASN A 79 35.03 33.75 6.48
CA ASN A 79 33.71 33.97 5.86
C ASN A 79 33.19 32.67 5.19
N VAL A 80 34.04 31.96 4.45
CA VAL A 80 33.70 30.63 3.88
C VAL A 80 33.25 29.68 5.00
N GLN A 81 34.04 29.56 6.08
CA GLN A 81 33.70 28.73 7.23
C GLN A 81 32.35 29.13 7.85
N SER A 82 32.12 30.41 8.11
CA SER A 82 30.86 30.91 8.68
C SER A 82 29.67 30.58 7.79
N LYS A 83 29.82 30.75 6.47
CA LYS A 83 28.75 30.47 5.49
C LYS A 83 28.47 28.98 5.35
N LEU A 84 29.49 28.14 5.40
CA LEU A 84 29.29 26.69 5.47
C LEU A 84 28.62 26.27 6.77
N SER A 85 28.94 26.90 7.90
CA SER A 85 28.26 26.66 9.17
C SER A 85 26.77 27.06 9.13
N GLU A 86 26.43 28.16 8.45
CA GLU A 86 25.03 28.53 8.15
C GLU A 86 24.33 27.43 7.31
N ALA A 87 24.97 26.95 6.25
CA ALA A 87 24.44 25.87 5.41
C ALA A 87 24.28 24.54 6.18
N THR A 88 25.23 24.19 7.05
CA THR A 88 25.17 23.03 7.96
C THR A 88 23.95 23.13 8.86
N LYS A 89 23.75 24.27 9.53
CA LYS A 89 22.61 24.48 10.44
C LYS A 89 21.28 24.40 9.72
N ALA A 90 21.17 25.02 8.54
CA ALA A 90 19.96 24.93 7.72
C ALA A 90 19.68 23.46 7.31
N SER A 91 20.72 22.73 6.89
CA SER A 91 20.59 21.31 6.54
C SER A 91 20.16 20.45 7.72
N GLU A 92 20.68 20.71 8.92
CA GLU A 92 20.28 20.02 10.16
C GLU A 92 18.82 20.29 10.52
N GLN A 93 18.34 21.53 10.36
CA GLN A 93 16.93 21.86 10.58
C GLN A 93 16.01 21.08 9.63
N ILE A 94 16.37 21.02 8.34
CA ILE A 94 15.60 20.24 7.36
C ILE A 94 15.63 18.75 7.71
N ARG A 95 16.79 18.20 8.09
CA ARG A 95 16.90 16.80 8.53
C ARG A 95 16.00 16.51 9.72
N ASN A 96 16.04 17.35 10.76
CA ASN A 96 15.23 17.15 11.95
C ASN A 96 13.73 17.18 11.62
N SER A 97 13.29 18.10 10.75
CA SER A 97 11.91 18.14 10.26
C SER A 97 11.53 16.86 9.48
N LEU A 98 12.44 16.32 8.67
CA LEU A 98 12.20 15.05 7.98
C LEU A 98 12.17 13.86 8.93
N ASP A 99 13.00 13.84 9.96
CA ASP A 99 13.04 12.79 10.98
C ASP A 99 11.70 12.72 11.73
N GLU A 100 11.12 13.88 12.06
CA GLU A 100 9.77 13.99 12.63
C GLU A 100 8.71 13.43 11.67
N GLU A 101 8.74 13.83 10.40
CA GLU A 101 7.80 13.33 9.38
C GLU A 101 7.95 11.81 9.14
N ILE A 102 9.18 11.28 9.12
CA ILE A 102 9.47 9.85 9.01
C ILE A 102 8.90 9.09 10.22
N THR A 103 9.03 9.67 11.42
CA THR A 103 8.48 9.07 12.64
C THR A 103 6.96 8.99 12.58
N GLN A 104 6.29 10.09 12.19
CA GLN A 104 4.84 10.12 12.02
C GLN A 104 4.36 9.13 10.95
N LEU A 105 5.08 9.03 9.83
CA LEU A 105 4.75 8.11 8.77
C LEU A 105 4.96 6.64 9.19
N THR A 106 5.99 6.36 9.97
CA THR A 106 6.23 5.03 10.55
C THR A 106 5.10 4.62 11.48
N LEU A 107 4.64 5.52 12.36
CA LEU A 107 3.47 5.26 13.21
C LEU A 107 2.20 5.02 12.39
N SER A 108 2.02 5.78 11.30
CA SER A 108 0.89 5.61 10.38
C SER A 108 0.92 4.26 9.67
N ILE A 109 2.11 3.79 9.27
CA ILE A 109 2.31 2.45 8.68
C ILE A 109 1.92 1.37 9.68
N VAL A 110 2.40 1.42 10.92
CA VAL A 110 2.05 0.43 11.96
C VAL A 110 0.53 0.39 12.19
N ASN A 111 -0.12 1.56 12.26
CA ASN A 111 -1.57 1.64 12.37
C ASN A 111 -2.27 1.01 11.16
N GLN A 112 -1.74 1.21 9.96
CA GLN A 112 -2.30 0.65 8.74
C GLN A 112 -2.07 -0.86 8.64
N GLU A 113 -0.92 -1.39 9.08
CA GLU A 113 -0.66 -2.83 9.20
C GLU A 113 -1.66 -3.51 10.13
N ASN A 114 -2.02 -2.86 11.24
CA ASN A 114 -3.06 -3.35 12.14
C ASN A 114 -4.43 -3.41 11.45
N LYS A 115 -4.77 -2.42 10.60
CA LYS A 115 -6.01 -2.47 9.79
C LYS A 115 -5.99 -3.57 8.74
N VAL A 116 -4.85 -3.81 8.10
CA VAL A 116 -4.68 -4.93 7.15
C VAL A 116 -4.93 -6.26 7.87
N ARG A 117 -4.35 -6.43 9.06
CA ARG A 117 -4.54 -7.63 9.88
C ARG A 117 -6.01 -7.84 10.26
N ALA A 118 -6.67 -6.80 10.76
CA ALA A 118 -8.09 -6.86 11.10
C ALA A 118 -8.97 -7.18 9.86
N SER A 119 -8.64 -6.61 8.71
CA SER A 119 -9.35 -6.90 7.45
C SER A 119 -9.13 -8.34 6.99
N GLN A 120 -7.91 -8.86 7.16
CA GLN A 120 -7.59 -10.26 6.87
C GLN A 120 -8.34 -11.23 7.77
N GLU A 121 -8.45 -10.93 9.07
CA GLU A 121 -9.28 -11.69 10.01
C GLU A 121 -10.75 -11.68 9.59
N SER A 122 -11.27 -10.53 9.14
CA SER A 122 -12.63 -10.42 8.61
C SER A 122 -12.86 -11.31 7.37
N VAL A 123 -11.91 -11.32 6.42
CA VAL A 123 -11.95 -12.22 5.25
C VAL A 123 -11.95 -13.68 5.66
N ASN A 124 -11.08 -14.06 6.61
CA ASN A 124 -11.01 -15.43 7.11
C ASN A 124 -12.33 -15.84 7.78
N GLN A 125 -12.93 -14.96 8.59
CA GLN A 125 -14.21 -15.21 9.21
C GLN A 125 -15.34 -15.34 8.19
N ALA A 126 -15.36 -14.49 7.16
CA ALA A 126 -16.35 -14.56 6.08
C ALA A 126 -16.23 -15.87 5.29
N ASN A 127 -15.01 -16.37 5.07
CA ASN A 127 -14.77 -17.68 4.46
C ASN A 127 -15.32 -18.84 5.28
N ILE A 128 -15.12 -18.83 6.61
CA ILE A 128 -15.71 -19.82 7.52
C ILE A 128 -17.24 -19.80 7.41
N ASN A 129 -17.84 -18.61 7.41
CA ASN A 129 -19.30 -18.46 7.29
C ASN A 129 -19.83 -19.01 5.94
N ILE A 130 -19.12 -18.77 4.84
CA ILE A 130 -19.45 -19.35 3.52
C ILE A 130 -19.41 -20.87 3.58
N GLN A 131 -18.37 -21.47 4.18
CA GLN A 131 -18.26 -22.93 4.29
C GLN A 131 -19.45 -23.52 5.06
N HIS A 132 -19.82 -22.91 6.19
CA HIS A 132 -21.00 -23.32 6.95
C HIS A 132 -22.31 -23.18 6.15
N ALA A 133 -22.52 -22.04 5.47
CA ALA A 133 -23.72 -21.83 4.66
C ALA A 133 -23.78 -22.82 3.47
N GLN A 134 -22.63 -23.13 2.86
CA GLN A 134 -22.54 -24.12 1.79
C GLN A 134 -22.90 -25.52 2.29
N GLN A 135 -22.43 -25.92 3.47
CA GLN A 135 -22.78 -27.20 4.09
C GLN A 135 -24.28 -27.31 4.39
N GLN A 136 -24.90 -26.22 4.84
CA GLN A 136 -26.36 -26.15 5.05
C GLN A 136 -27.13 -26.34 3.74
N VAL A 137 -26.70 -25.68 2.67
CA VAL A 137 -27.30 -25.84 1.33
C VAL A 137 -27.18 -27.30 0.88
N THR A 138 -25.98 -27.90 0.93
CA THR A 138 -25.78 -29.30 0.54
C THR A 138 -26.68 -30.25 1.34
N THR A 139 -26.79 -30.05 2.65
CA THR A 139 -27.66 -30.85 3.52
C THR A 139 -29.13 -30.71 3.14
N ALA A 140 -29.58 -29.47 2.86
CA ALA A 140 -30.95 -29.20 2.44
C ALA A 140 -31.26 -29.77 1.04
N GLU A 141 -30.30 -29.75 0.11
CA GLU A 141 -30.45 -30.38 -1.21
C GLU A 141 -30.65 -31.89 -1.10
N HIS A 142 -29.88 -32.56 -0.25
CA HIS A 142 -30.09 -33.99 0.03
C HIS A 142 -31.48 -34.24 0.62
N ALA A 143 -31.90 -33.44 1.61
CA ALA A 143 -33.23 -33.57 2.19
C ALA A 143 -34.35 -33.37 1.15
N VAL A 144 -34.22 -32.41 0.23
CA VAL A 144 -35.18 -32.19 -0.86
C VAL A 144 -35.24 -33.42 -1.78
N ARG A 145 -34.11 -34.03 -2.12
CA ARG A 145 -34.07 -35.27 -2.93
C ARG A 145 -34.78 -36.43 -2.22
N ASP A 146 -34.55 -36.60 -0.92
CA ASP A 146 -35.19 -37.65 -0.13
C ASP A 146 -36.71 -37.44 -0.06
N LYS A 147 -37.17 -36.19 0.15
CA LYS A 147 -38.60 -35.85 0.14
C LYS A 147 -39.23 -35.99 -1.24
N GLN A 148 -38.50 -35.70 -2.32
CA GLN A 148 -38.96 -35.96 -3.69
C GLN A 148 -39.16 -37.46 -3.93
N ASN A 149 -38.22 -38.30 -3.48
CA ASN A 149 -38.33 -39.75 -3.59
C ASN A 149 -39.54 -40.28 -2.80
N ALA A 150 -39.78 -39.75 -1.59
CA ALA A 150 -40.96 -40.09 -0.79
C ALA A 150 -42.27 -39.65 -1.46
N LEU A 151 -42.31 -38.46 -2.08
CA LEU A 151 -43.45 -37.99 -2.86
C LEU A 151 -43.72 -38.90 -4.06
N ASN A 152 -42.68 -39.27 -4.83
CA ASN A 152 -42.81 -40.18 -5.96
C ASN A 152 -43.36 -41.56 -5.54
N ALA A 153 -42.93 -42.07 -4.38
CA ALA A 153 -43.46 -43.31 -3.81
C ALA A 153 -44.94 -43.17 -3.41
N ALA A 154 -45.31 -42.08 -2.72
CA ALA A 154 -46.70 -41.82 -2.35
C ALA A 154 -47.62 -41.63 -3.58
N GLU A 155 -47.11 -41.04 -4.66
CA GLU A 155 -47.83 -40.95 -5.94
C GLU A 155 -48.02 -42.30 -6.62
N HIS A 156 -47.03 -43.19 -6.52
CA HIS A 156 -47.14 -44.56 -7.00
C HIS A 156 -48.22 -45.32 -6.23
N ASP A 157 -48.19 -45.27 -4.90
CA ASP A 157 -49.20 -45.89 -4.02
C ASP A 157 -50.62 -45.38 -4.34
N MET A 158 -50.77 -44.08 -4.57
CA MET A 158 -52.03 -43.47 -4.99
C MET A 158 -52.54 -44.03 -6.32
N ARG A 159 -51.65 -44.20 -7.32
CA ARG A 159 -52.00 -44.79 -8.61
C ARG A 159 -52.42 -46.26 -8.45
N GLU A 160 -51.74 -47.02 -7.59
CA GLU A 160 -52.12 -48.41 -7.30
C GLU A 160 -53.47 -48.53 -6.60
N ALA A 161 -53.73 -47.68 -5.61
CA ALA A 161 -55.01 -47.60 -4.91
C ALA A 161 -56.14 -47.29 -5.91
N GLN A 162 -55.96 -46.31 -6.79
CA GLN A 162 -56.92 -45.98 -7.86
C GLN A 162 -57.19 -47.18 -8.79
N LYS A 163 -56.14 -47.88 -9.25
CA LYS A 163 -56.29 -49.09 -10.07
C LYS A 163 -57.04 -50.21 -9.32
N ALA A 164 -56.81 -50.37 -8.02
CA ALA A 164 -57.53 -51.35 -7.21
C ALA A 164 -59.03 -51.03 -7.14
N VAL A 165 -59.38 -49.77 -6.96
CA VAL A 165 -60.78 -49.29 -6.93
C VAL A 165 -61.45 -49.49 -8.27
N GLU A 166 -60.77 -49.17 -9.36
CA GLU A 166 -61.28 -49.39 -10.70
C GLU A 166 -61.53 -50.88 -10.98
N ARG A 167 -60.59 -51.76 -10.59
CA ARG A 167 -60.76 -53.22 -10.65
C ARG A 167 -62.01 -53.67 -9.87
N ALA A 168 -62.22 -53.15 -8.66
CA ALA A 168 -63.40 -53.47 -7.85
C ALA A 168 -64.71 -52.93 -8.46
N ARG A 169 -64.70 -51.69 -9.00
CA ARG A 169 -65.84 -51.12 -9.74
C ARG A 169 -66.22 -51.96 -10.96
N LEU A 170 -65.24 -52.40 -11.75
CA LEU A 170 -65.44 -53.29 -12.90
C LEU A 170 -66.00 -54.66 -12.45
N CYS A 171 -65.51 -55.23 -11.34
CA CYS A 171 -66.04 -56.46 -10.74
C CYS A 171 -67.52 -56.31 -10.35
N GLY A 172 -67.86 -55.21 -9.67
CA GLY A 172 -69.24 -54.86 -9.28
C GLY A 172 -70.19 -54.70 -10.48
N ARG A 173 -69.75 -54.00 -11.53
CA ARG A 173 -70.52 -53.85 -12.79
C ARG A 173 -70.78 -55.21 -13.46
N ARG A 174 -69.78 -56.08 -13.54
CA ARG A 174 -69.93 -57.45 -14.08
C ARG A 174 -70.93 -58.29 -13.28
N ARG A 175 -70.96 -58.13 -11.94
CA ARG A 175 -71.92 -58.84 -11.07
C ARG A 175 -73.37 -58.35 -11.26
N ARG A 176 -73.60 -57.04 -11.39
CA ARG A 176 -74.94 -56.48 -11.70
C ARG A 176 -75.50 -57.01 -13.03
N LYS A 177 -74.69 -57.07 -14.09
CA LYS A 177 -75.10 -57.65 -15.39
C LYS A 177 -75.47 -59.14 -15.30
N ARG A 178 -74.72 -59.94 -14.53
CA ARG A 178 -75.01 -61.38 -14.32
C ARG A 178 -76.23 -61.64 -13.42
N GLY A 179 -76.52 -60.76 -12.47
CA GLY A 179 -77.72 -60.83 -11.63
C GLY A 179 -79.01 -60.54 -12.41
N PHE A 180 -78.99 -59.51 -13.26
CA PHE A 180 -80.11 -59.19 -14.15
C PHE A 180 -80.39 -60.29 -15.18
N GLY A 181 -79.35 -60.89 -15.75
CA GLY A 181 -79.49 -62.01 -16.69
C GLY A 181 -80.07 -63.29 -16.07
N LYS A 182 -79.79 -63.58 -14.78
CA LYS A 182 -80.40 -64.70 -14.05
C LYS A 182 -81.84 -64.42 -13.61
N TRP A 183 -82.17 -63.17 -13.25
CA TRP A 183 -83.54 -62.76 -12.93
C TRP A 183 -84.45 -62.85 -14.17
N TRP A 184 -83.97 -62.42 -15.33
CA TRP A 184 -84.67 -62.61 -16.60
C TRP A 184 -84.82 -64.09 -16.98
N ARG A 185 -83.76 -64.92 -16.83
CA ARG A 185 -83.85 -66.37 -17.13
C ARG A 185 -84.79 -67.14 -16.20
N LYS A 186 -84.92 -66.72 -14.93
CA LYS A 186 -85.86 -67.33 -13.98
C LYS A 186 -87.34 -66.98 -14.23
N ARG A 187 -87.64 -66.00 -15.08
CA ARG A 187 -89.03 -65.59 -15.38
C ARG A 187 -89.59 -66.23 -16.65
N VAL A 188 -88.79 -66.96 -17.44
CA VAL A 188 -89.19 -67.47 -18.76
C VAL A 188 -89.03 -68.99 -18.91
N GLU A 189 -88.35 -69.72 -18.01
CA GLU A 189 -88.20 -71.19 -18.14
C GLU A 189 -88.58 -71.98 -16.88
N LYS A 190 -89.43 -72.99 -17.09
CA LYS A 190 -89.87 -74.04 -16.14
C LYS A 190 -88.72 -74.98 -15.73
N PRO A 191 -88.86 -75.77 -14.64
CA PRO A 191 -87.75 -76.44 -13.98
C PRO A 191 -87.52 -77.83 -14.58
N PHE A 192 -86.40 -78.07 -15.26
CA PHE A 192 -85.91 -79.42 -15.44
C PHE A 192 -84.39 -79.40 -15.66
N VAL A 193 -83.71 -80.34 -15.00
CA VAL A 193 -82.26 -80.62 -15.05
C VAL A 193 -81.36 -79.69 -14.21
N ASN A 194 -81.27 -80.03 -12.93
CA ASN A 194 -80.18 -79.68 -12.02
C ASN A 194 -79.39 -80.96 -11.73
N ALA A 195 -78.20 -81.10 -12.30
CA ALA A 195 -77.07 -81.81 -11.69
C ALA A 195 -75.85 -81.66 -12.62
N ILE A 196 -74.67 -81.45 -12.03
CA ILE A 196 -73.37 -81.35 -12.70
C ILE A 196 -73.15 -80.03 -13.46
N ARG A 197 -73.09 -78.92 -12.72
CA ARG A 197 -72.11 -77.88 -13.04
C ARG A 197 -71.38 -77.47 -11.78
N GLN A 198 -70.14 -77.96 -11.74
CA GLN A 198 -68.98 -77.46 -11.03
C GLN A 198 -69.25 -76.19 -10.21
N THR A 199 -68.92 -76.29 -8.93
CA THR A 199 -68.58 -75.22 -8.01
C THR A 199 -67.63 -74.22 -8.70
N VAL A 200 -68.19 -73.30 -9.48
CA VAL A 200 -67.48 -72.10 -9.93
C VAL A 200 -67.31 -71.28 -8.67
N VAL A 201 -66.13 -71.40 -8.07
CA VAL A 201 -65.63 -70.49 -7.05
C VAL A 201 -65.87 -69.09 -7.61
N LYS A 202 -66.85 -68.37 -7.05
CA LYS A 202 -67.10 -66.98 -7.43
C LYS A 202 -65.79 -66.27 -7.12
N PRO A 203 -65.14 -65.59 -8.08
CA PRO A 203 -64.00 -64.76 -7.74
C PRO A 203 -64.50 -63.77 -6.70
N VAL A 204 -63.91 -63.82 -5.51
CA VAL A 204 -64.24 -62.93 -4.42
C VAL A 204 -63.83 -61.54 -4.90
N CYS A 205 -64.80 -60.74 -5.34
CA CYS A 205 -64.54 -59.32 -5.53
C CYS A 205 -64.16 -58.79 -4.16
N SER A 206 -62.89 -58.46 -3.94
CA SER A 206 -62.48 -57.82 -2.70
C SER A 206 -63.25 -56.51 -2.56
N VAL A 207 -63.83 -56.28 -1.39
CA VAL A 207 -64.40 -54.98 -1.04
C VAL A 207 -63.20 -54.06 -0.91
N VAL A 208 -63.02 -53.15 -1.86
CA VAL A 208 -62.04 -52.09 -1.70
C VAL A 208 -62.61 -51.15 -0.66
N ASN A 209 -61.97 -51.13 0.51
CA ASN A 209 -62.37 -50.30 1.63
C ASN A 209 -62.12 -48.84 1.23
N ALA A 210 -63.13 -47.98 1.31
CA ALA A 210 -63.02 -46.57 0.90
C ALA A 210 -61.85 -45.86 1.62
N GLY A 211 -61.62 -46.22 2.89
CA GLY A 211 -60.50 -45.74 3.69
C GLY A 211 -59.11 -46.05 3.13
N GLY A 212 -58.94 -47.05 2.23
CA GLY A 212 -57.65 -47.32 1.60
C GLY A 212 -57.23 -46.25 0.59
N ILE A 213 -58.18 -45.66 -0.15
CA ILE A 213 -57.91 -44.55 -1.06
C ILE A 213 -57.66 -43.28 -0.26
N ASP A 214 -58.50 -43.01 0.73
CA ASP A 214 -58.42 -41.79 1.54
C ASP A 214 -57.08 -41.75 2.29
N ASN A 215 -56.64 -42.89 2.86
CA ASN A 215 -55.31 -43.01 3.46
C ASN A 215 -54.16 -42.77 2.46
N ALA A 216 -54.27 -43.26 1.21
CA ALA A 216 -53.25 -43.02 0.18
C ALA A 216 -53.20 -41.55 -0.25
N LYS A 217 -54.38 -40.91 -0.33
CA LYS A 217 -54.51 -39.48 -0.65
C LYS A 217 -53.91 -38.61 0.45
N ASP A 218 -54.17 -38.94 1.72
CA ASP A 218 -53.62 -38.21 2.87
C ASP A 218 -52.09 -38.37 2.95
N ARG A 219 -51.57 -39.58 2.71
CA ARG A 219 -50.10 -39.82 2.62
C ARG A 219 -49.45 -39.00 1.52
N ARG A 220 -50.07 -38.92 0.33
CA ARG A 220 -49.58 -38.07 -0.76
C ARG A 220 -49.60 -36.59 -0.37
N ALA A 221 -50.70 -36.11 0.21
CA ALA A 221 -50.82 -34.72 0.63
C ALA A 221 -49.76 -34.34 1.68
N LEU A 222 -49.50 -35.22 2.64
CA LEU A 222 -48.42 -35.05 3.63
C LEU A 222 -47.03 -35.06 2.97
N ALA A 223 -46.78 -35.99 2.04
CA ALA A 223 -45.50 -36.05 1.31
C ALA A 223 -45.28 -34.77 0.47
N GLU A 224 -46.32 -34.27 -0.19
CA GLU A 224 -46.27 -33.02 -0.96
C GLU A 224 -46.00 -31.81 -0.07
N HIS A 225 -46.67 -31.73 1.08
CA HIS A 225 -46.43 -30.68 2.07
C HIS A 225 -44.98 -30.67 2.55
N THR A 226 -44.47 -31.82 3.01
CA THR A 226 -43.09 -31.93 3.51
C THR A 226 -42.03 -31.67 2.43
N PHE A 227 -42.34 -32.00 1.16
CA PHE A 227 -41.48 -31.65 0.03
C PHE A 227 -41.45 -30.13 -0.20
N ARG A 228 -42.61 -29.45 -0.22
CA ARG A 228 -42.67 -27.99 -0.37
C ARG A 228 -41.93 -27.26 0.76
N GLU A 229 -42.10 -27.72 2.00
CA GLU A 229 -41.35 -27.18 3.15
C GLU A 229 -39.83 -27.35 2.98
N ALA A 230 -39.38 -28.52 2.50
CA ALA A 230 -37.96 -28.75 2.22
C ALA A 230 -37.43 -27.82 1.12
N GLN A 231 -38.19 -27.60 0.05
CA GLN A 231 -37.83 -26.65 -1.01
C GLN A 231 -37.74 -25.20 -0.52
N GLN A 232 -38.68 -24.79 0.34
CA GLN A 232 -38.65 -23.45 0.95
C GLN A 232 -37.39 -23.26 1.81
N ARG A 233 -37.05 -24.26 2.64
CA ARG A 233 -35.81 -24.22 3.44
C ARG A 233 -34.56 -24.17 2.57
N LEU A 234 -34.50 -24.97 1.50
CA LEU A 234 -33.39 -24.92 0.55
C LEU A 234 -33.23 -23.52 -0.05
N THR A 235 -34.34 -22.89 -0.47
CA THR A 235 -34.32 -21.52 -1.01
C THR A 235 -33.79 -20.53 0.03
N GLN A 236 -34.21 -20.64 1.28
CA GLN A 236 -33.70 -19.80 2.38
C GLN A 236 -32.20 -19.98 2.61
N TYR A 237 -31.70 -21.22 2.60
CA TYR A 237 -30.25 -21.47 2.74
C TYR A 237 -29.45 -20.96 1.55
N GLN A 238 -29.98 -21.05 0.33
CA GLN A 238 -29.35 -20.49 -0.86
C GLN A 238 -29.26 -18.95 -0.78
N GLN A 239 -30.31 -18.30 -0.29
CA GLN A 239 -30.29 -16.85 -0.03
C GLN A 239 -29.26 -16.48 1.05
N ASN A 240 -29.17 -17.24 2.14
CA ASN A 240 -28.16 -17.03 3.17
C ASN A 240 -26.74 -17.20 2.60
N LEU A 241 -26.49 -18.24 1.79
CA LEU A 241 -25.20 -18.44 1.12
C LEU A 241 -24.84 -17.26 0.20
N ALA A 242 -25.80 -16.76 -0.58
CA ALA A 242 -25.59 -15.56 -1.41
C ALA A 242 -25.24 -14.33 -0.55
N HIS A 243 -25.91 -14.16 0.60
CA HIS A 243 -25.59 -13.10 1.55
C HIS A 243 -24.17 -13.23 2.12
N GLN A 244 -23.75 -14.43 2.55
CA GLN A 244 -22.40 -14.66 3.06
C GLN A 244 -21.33 -14.39 1.99
N ARG A 245 -21.58 -14.77 0.72
CA ARG A 245 -20.69 -14.45 -0.41
C ARG A 245 -20.56 -12.94 -0.64
N ALA A 246 -21.66 -12.20 -0.51
CA ALA A 246 -21.63 -10.74 -0.61
C ALA A 246 -20.81 -10.11 0.54
N GLN A 247 -20.97 -10.60 1.77
CA GLN A 247 -20.16 -10.16 2.91
C GLN A 247 -18.67 -10.42 2.71
N HIS A 248 -18.31 -11.61 2.21
CA HIS A 248 -16.91 -11.92 1.87
C HIS A 248 -16.34 -10.98 0.80
N ALA A 249 -17.12 -10.66 -0.24
CA ALA A 249 -16.67 -9.70 -1.26
C ALA A 249 -16.41 -8.30 -0.68
N ILE A 250 -17.24 -7.85 0.27
CA ILE A 250 -17.03 -6.59 0.99
C ILE A 250 -15.75 -6.65 1.82
N ALA A 251 -15.56 -7.70 2.63
CA ALA A 251 -14.36 -7.87 3.44
C ALA A 251 -13.08 -7.92 2.58
N GLN A 252 -13.14 -8.60 1.43
CA GLN A 252 -12.02 -8.66 0.49
C GLN A 252 -11.69 -7.29 -0.11
N THR A 253 -12.72 -6.49 -0.40
CA THR A 253 -12.54 -5.12 -0.91
C THR A 253 -11.85 -4.26 0.15
N GLN A 254 -12.28 -4.34 1.41
CA GLN A 254 -11.66 -3.62 2.54
C GLN A 254 -10.20 -4.03 2.74
N LEU A 255 -9.88 -5.33 2.63
CA LEU A 255 -8.51 -5.81 2.71
C LEU A 255 -7.65 -5.24 1.57
N ASN A 256 -8.17 -5.23 0.34
CA ASN A 256 -7.45 -4.69 -0.82
C ASN A 256 -7.21 -3.17 -0.67
N GLU A 257 -8.20 -2.42 -0.19
CA GLU A 257 -8.07 -0.99 0.13
C GLU A 257 -7.02 -0.74 1.22
N ALA A 258 -7.06 -1.52 2.29
CA ALA A 258 -6.10 -1.40 3.40
C ALA A 258 -4.66 -1.69 2.93
N ASN A 259 -4.47 -2.71 2.09
CA ASN A 259 -3.17 -3.04 1.48
C ASN A 259 -2.68 -1.96 0.52
N SER A 260 -3.58 -1.40 -0.30
CA SER A 260 -3.24 -0.31 -1.21
C SER A 260 -2.74 0.92 -0.44
N GLN A 261 -3.44 1.29 0.64
CA GLN A 261 -3.02 2.38 1.53
C GLN A 261 -1.67 2.09 2.20
N LEU A 262 -1.44 0.86 2.67
CA LEU A 262 -0.16 0.45 3.25
C LEU A 262 1.01 0.62 2.26
N ASN A 263 0.80 0.22 1.01
CA ASN A 263 1.80 0.38 -0.06
C ASN A 263 2.09 1.85 -0.35
N ILE A 264 1.07 2.70 -0.39
CA ILE A 264 1.25 4.16 -0.57
C ILE A 264 2.12 4.74 0.55
N LEU A 265 1.79 4.45 1.81
CA LEU A 265 2.55 4.93 2.97
C LEU A 265 3.99 4.42 2.96
N THR A 266 4.19 3.15 2.61
CA THR A 266 5.53 2.53 2.50
C THR A 266 6.37 3.22 1.42
N ASN A 267 5.78 3.52 0.26
CA ASN A 267 6.47 4.23 -0.80
C ASN A 267 6.86 5.65 -0.38
N GLN A 268 5.96 6.37 0.29
CA GLN A 268 6.25 7.69 0.85
C GLN A 268 7.39 7.63 1.89
N LEU A 269 7.45 6.57 2.70
CA LEU A 269 8.50 6.40 3.69
C LEU A 269 9.87 6.20 3.03
N ASN A 270 9.92 5.37 2.00
CA ASN A 270 11.15 5.12 1.25
C ASN A 270 11.65 6.39 0.57
N GLU A 271 10.76 7.19 -0.01
CA GLU A 271 11.10 8.49 -0.60
C GLU A 271 11.63 9.49 0.44
N LYS A 272 11.03 9.55 1.63
CA LYS A 272 11.54 10.42 2.70
C LYS A 272 12.90 9.95 3.22
N LYS A 273 13.10 8.64 3.37
CA LYS A 273 14.40 8.06 3.80
C LYS A 273 15.51 8.34 2.78
N SER A 274 15.24 8.26 1.48
CA SER A 274 16.26 8.60 0.47
C SER A 274 16.66 10.08 0.55
N LYS A 275 15.69 10.99 0.77
CA LYS A 275 15.96 12.42 0.99
C LYS A 275 16.77 12.67 2.27
N GLN A 276 16.38 12.03 3.37
CA GLN A 276 17.09 12.09 4.65
C GLN A 276 18.57 11.69 4.48
N LEU A 277 18.83 10.61 3.72
CA LEU A 277 20.18 10.14 3.43
C LEU A 277 21.00 11.16 2.64
N MET A 278 20.40 11.79 1.62
CA MET A 278 21.05 12.85 0.85
C MET A 278 21.44 14.05 1.75
N ILE A 279 20.55 14.52 2.63
CA ILE A 279 20.89 15.60 3.56
C ILE A 279 21.99 15.18 4.53
N ALA A 280 21.94 13.93 5.02
CA ALA A 280 22.98 13.42 5.92
C ALA A 280 24.36 13.44 5.24
N LEU A 281 24.41 13.12 3.94
CA LEU A 281 25.63 13.24 3.14
C LEU A 281 26.09 14.70 3.01
N LEU A 282 25.18 15.64 2.70
CA LEU A 282 25.50 17.07 2.62
C LEU A 282 26.03 17.60 3.96
N ILE A 283 25.36 17.32 5.08
CA ILE A 283 25.81 17.71 6.43
C ILE A 283 27.20 17.18 6.70
N LYS A 284 27.46 15.90 6.38
CA LYS A 284 28.77 15.28 6.57
C LYS A 284 29.86 16.01 5.78
N GLN A 285 29.58 16.34 4.51
CA GLN A 285 30.53 17.05 3.65
C GLN A 285 30.76 18.49 4.13
N PHE A 286 29.71 19.24 4.48
CA PHE A 286 29.85 20.59 5.04
C PHE A 286 30.68 20.59 6.32
N LYS A 287 30.38 19.69 7.27
CA LYS A 287 31.13 19.57 8.52
C LYS A 287 32.59 19.19 8.30
N SER A 288 32.88 18.37 7.30
CA SER A 288 34.26 18.01 6.95
C SER A 288 35.08 19.25 6.58
N VAL A 289 34.54 20.09 5.70
CA VAL A 289 35.21 21.34 5.27
C VAL A 289 35.25 22.35 6.41
N GLU A 290 34.16 22.53 7.15
CA GLU A 290 34.08 23.43 8.30
C GLU A 290 35.11 23.07 9.39
N THR A 291 35.22 21.78 9.73
CA THR A 291 36.18 21.29 10.74
C THR A 291 37.61 21.47 10.25
N HIS A 292 37.88 21.20 8.98
CA HIS A 292 39.20 21.43 8.40
C HIS A 292 39.59 22.91 8.47
N LEU A 293 38.74 23.80 7.95
CA LEU A 293 38.98 25.24 8.00
C LEU A 293 39.15 25.75 9.43
N LYS A 294 38.33 25.26 10.37
CA LYS A 294 38.46 25.60 11.80
C LYS A 294 39.83 25.20 12.35
N ASN A 295 40.24 23.95 12.13
CA ASN A 295 41.52 23.45 12.63
C ASN A 295 42.67 24.27 12.06
N VAL A 296 42.65 24.56 10.76
CA VAL A 296 43.70 25.35 10.10
C VAL A 296 43.79 26.77 10.66
N LEU A 297 42.65 27.40 10.93
CA LEU A 297 42.58 28.74 11.52
C LEU A 297 43.00 28.76 13.00
N ASP A 298 42.69 27.69 13.76
CA ASP A 298 42.96 27.61 15.20
C ASP A 298 44.38 27.08 15.52
N SER A 299 44.97 26.23 14.68
CA SER A 299 46.19 25.46 15.01
C SER A 299 47.47 25.95 14.34
N SER A 300 47.40 26.91 13.43
CA SER A 300 48.56 27.22 12.60
C SER A 300 49.57 28.13 13.30
N THR A 301 50.60 27.48 13.86
CA THR A 301 51.78 28.16 14.40
C THR A 301 52.74 28.65 13.32
N VAL A 302 52.50 28.34 12.04
CA VAL A 302 53.33 28.78 10.90
C VAL A 302 52.43 29.18 9.75
N LEU A 303 52.45 30.46 9.39
CA LEU A 303 51.59 31.06 8.37
C LEU A 303 51.52 30.28 7.05
N GLU A 304 52.68 29.76 6.65
CA GLU A 304 52.90 28.93 5.47
C GLU A 304 52.00 27.68 5.42
N ASP A 305 52.00 26.88 6.48
CA ASP A 305 51.25 25.63 6.55
C ASP A 305 49.74 25.89 6.56
N ALA A 306 49.33 27.00 7.18
CA ALA A 306 47.92 27.38 7.15
C ALA A 306 47.44 27.76 5.76
N ILE A 307 48.17 28.60 5.04
CA ILE A 307 47.73 29.03 3.71
C ILE A 307 47.65 27.82 2.77
N SER A 308 48.66 26.94 2.80
CA SER A 308 48.64 25.69 2.03
C SER A 308 47.44 24.80 2.37
N GLN A 309 47.10 24.67 3.65
CA GLN A 309 45.95 23.87 4.09
C GLN A 309 44.59 24.54 3.84
N LEU A 310 44.49 25.87 3.92
CA LEU A 310 43.27 26.65 3.64
C LEU A 310 42.79 26.49 2.19
N ILE A 311 43.73 26.26 1.28
CA ILE A 311 43.48 26.18 -0.17
C ILE A 311 43.69 24.75 -0.67
N SER A 312 43.79 23.78 0.25
CA SER A 312 44.01 22.38 -0.09
C SER A 312 42.93 21.90 -1.05
N PHE A 313 43.38 21.42 -2.22
CA PHE A 313 42.46 20.88 -3.22
C PHE A 313 41.68 19.71 -2.65
N GLU A 314 42.36 18.80 -1.95
CA GLU A 314 41.76 17.59 -1.42
C GLU A 314 40.82 17.84 -0.23
N LEU A 315 41.12 18.85 0.60
CA LEU A 315 40.43 19.06 1.87
C LEU A 315 39.35 20.16 1.82
N VAL A 316 39.43 21.08 0.85
CA VAL A 316 38.50 22.21 0.74
C VAL A 316 37.82 22.23 -0.62
N ILE A 317 38.59 22.24 -1.71
CA ILE A 317 38.05 22.47 -3.06
C ILE A 317 37.25 21.25 -3.58
N ALA A 318 37.87 20.07 -3.58
CA ALA A 318 37.25 18.85 -4.06
C ALA A 318 35.99 18.47 -3.25
N PRO A 319 35.97 18.58 -1.91
CA PRO A 319 34.75 18.39 -1.13
C PRO A 319 33.65 19.40 -1.49
N LEU A 320 33.98 20.68 -1.68
CA LEU A 320 32.99 21.68 -2.11
C LEU A 320 32.44 21.39 -3.50
N HIS A 321 33.27 20.93 -4.42
CA HIS A 321 32.84 20.50 -5.75
C HIS A 321 31.98 19.23 -5.69
N ALA A 322 32.31 18.28 -4.81
CA ALA A 322 31.51 17.08 -4.58
C ALA A 322 30.11 17.44 -4.05
N ILE A 323 30.00 18.42 -3.14
CA ILE A 323 28.72 18.95 -2.67
C ILE A 323 27.91 19.54 -3.84
N CYS A 324 28.53 20.33 -4.71
CA CYS A 324 27.88 20.88 -5.90
C CYS A 324 27.31 19.77 -6.80
N ASN A 325 28.13 18.77 -7.12
CA ASN A 325 27.75 17.64 -7.95
C ASN A 325 26.60 16.83 -7.33
N GLU A 326 26.61 16.63 -6.02
CA GLU A 326 25.53 15.95 -5.30
C GLU A 326 24.22 16.76 -5.44
N MET A 327 24.27 18.07 -5.23
CA MET A 327 23.08 18.94 -5.37
C MET A 327 22.55 19.01 -6.81
N ILE A 328 23.43 18.98 -7.82
CA ILE A 328 23.05 18.93 -9.24
C ILE A 328 22.41 17.57 -9.57
N THR A 329 23.05 16.47 -9.17
CA THR A 329 22.55 15.10 -9.43
C THR A 329 21.16 14.89 -8.84
N ASN A 330 20.89 15.50 -7.69
CA ASN A 330 19.59 15.46 -7.03
C ASN A 330 18.60 16.53 -7.54
N ASN A 331 18.93 17.25 -8.62
CA ASN A 331 18.12 18.30 -9.23
C ASN A 331 17.71 19.41 -8.24
N VAL A 332 18.55 19.71 -7.24
CA VAL A 332 18.28 20.76 -6.26
C VAL A 332 18.94 22.07 -6.64
N MET A 333 19.99 21.99 -7.48
CA MET A 333 20.75 23.12 -7.96
C MET A 333 20.99 23.02 -9.47
N ASN A 334 21.03 24.15 -10.17
CA ASN A 334 21.49 24.20 -11.56
C ASN A 334 23.03 24.17 -11.60
N SER A 335 23.60 23.74 -12.73
CA SER A 335 25.05 23.76 -12.93
C SER A 335 25.60 25.17 -12.75
N PHE A 336 26.61 25.31 -11.88
CA PHE A 336 27.44 26.50 -11.82
C PHE A 336 28.55 26.42 -12.87
N ASN A 337 28.79 27.51 -13.59
CA ASN A 337 29.90 27.65 -14.54
C ASN A 337 31.22 27.88 -13.79
N PHE A 338 31.62 26.92 -12.98
CA PHE A 338 32.89 27.01 -12.29
C PHE A 338 33.58 25.66 -12.24
N GLU A 339 34.55 25.52 -13.13
CA GLU A 339 35.39 24.34 -13.25
C GLU A 339 36.82 24.78 -12.93
N ILE A 340 37.37 24.31 -11.80
CA ILE A 340 38.78 24.55 -11.50
C ILE A 340 39.58 23.56 -12.34
N SER A 341 40.06 24.05 -13.49
CA SER A 341 40.90 23.25 -14.38
C SER A 341 42.18 22.77 -13.67
N ALA A 342 42.72 21.64 -14.10
CA ALA A 342 44.01 21.13 -13.60
C ALA A 342 45.13 22.19 -13.75
N ASP A 343 45.09 22.98 -14.82
CA ASP A 343 46.02 24.08 -15.05
C ASP A 343 45.87 25.20 -14.00
N THR A 344 44.63 25.51 -13.60
CA THR A 344 44.35 26.47 -12.51
C THR A 344 44.94 25.96 -11.20
N ILE A 345 44.79 24.67 -10.89
CA ILE A 345 45.37 24.05 -9.69
C ILE A 345 46.90 24.14 -9.71
N ALA A 346 47.53 23.78 -10.83
CA ALA A 346 48.98 23.83 -10.98
C ALA A 346 49.53 25.27 -10.79
N LYS A 347 48.83 26.27 -11.32
CA LYS A 347 49.17 27.69 -11.13
C LYS A 347 49.03 28.12 -9.68
N ILE A 348 47.95 27.73 -9.00
CA ILE A 348 47.75 28.01 -7.56
C ILE A 348 48.89 27.39 -6.75
N LEU A 349 49.23 26.12 -6.97
CA LEU A 349 50.31 25.43 -6.27
C LEU A 349 51.67 26.11 -6.51
N THR A 350 51.93 26.54 -7.74
CA THR A 350 53.17 27.26 -8.09
C THR A 350 53.24 28.60 -7.35
N ASN A 351 52.16 29.39 -7.37
CA ASN A 351 52.11 30.68 -6.67
C ASN A 351 52.19 30.52 -5.15
N LEU A 352 51.60 29.45 -4.60
CA LEU A 352 51.72 29.10 -3.18
C LEU A 352 53.16 28.75 -2.79
N GLN A 353 53.86 27.98 -3.62
CA GLN A 353 55.26 27.63 -3.39
C GLN A 353 56.15 28.90 -3.41
N LEU A 354 55.89 29.83 -4.33
CA LEU A 354 56.62 31.09 -4.41
C LEU A 354 56.30 32.04 -3.24
N LEU A 355 55.03 32.09 -2.80
CA LEU A 355 54.61 32.77 -1.58
C LEU A 355 55.36 32.20 -0.36
N LYS A 356 55.45 30.88 -0.28
CA LYS A 356 56.17 30.15 0.78
C LYS A 356 57.66 30.54 0.85
N GLU A 357 58.32 30.75 -0.29
CA GLU A 357 59.74 31.17 -0.31
C GLU A 357 59.97 32.61 0.17
N LYS A 358 58.99 33.49 0.03
CA LYS A 358 59.10 34.92 0.39
C LYS A 358 58.45 35.28 1.73
N MET A 359 57.62 34.41 2.32
CA MET A 359 56.98 34.68 3.59
C MET A 359 57.95 34.52 4.77
N PRO A 360 57.96 35.46 5.73
CA PRO A 360 58.71 35.26 6.97
C PRO A 360 58.14 34.06 7.74
N LYS A 361 59.01 33.29 8.41
CA LYS A 361 58.61 32.23 9.34
C LYS A 361 57.98 32.86 10.58
N MET A 362 56.72 33.27 10.48
CA MET A 362 55.97 33.92 11.55
C MET A 362 54.69 33.12 11.84
N PRO A 363 54.26 33.01 13.11
CA PRO A 363 53.01 32.36 13.47
C PRO A 363 51.79 33.17 12.99
N LEU A 364 50.75 32.47 12.52
CA LEU A 364 49.52 33.08 12.00
C LEU A 364 48.78 33.89 13.07
N ASN A 365 48.96 33.49 14.33
CA ASN A 365 48.36 34.07 15.52
C ASN A 365 48.91 35.48 15.82
N GLU A 366 50.18 35.76 15.50
CA GLU A 366 50.80 37.07 15.73
C GLU A 366 50.38 38.13 14.71
N ILE A 367 49.85 37.69 13.57
CA ILE A 367 49.33 38.58 12.52
C ILE A 367 47.94 39.11 12.88
N ILE A 368 47.19 38.37 13.72
CA ILE A 368 45.82 38.69 14.14
C ILE A 368 45.78 39.68 15.32
N VAL A 369 46.91 40.01 15.97
CA VAL A 369 46.95 40.69 17.29
C VAL A 369 46.77 42.22 17.25
N ASP A 370 46.65 42.88 16.09
CA ASP A 370 46.29 44.30 16.09
C ASP A 370 44.79 44.48 16.35
N ASP A 371 44.47 44.70 17.64
CA ASP A 371 43.18 44.97 18.29
C ASP A 371 42.39 46.20 17.75
N THR A 372 42.71 46.68 16.54
CA THR A 372 41.90 47.68 15.86
C THR A 372 41.33 47.11 14.56
N ASN A 373 40.16 46.47 14.70
CA ASN A 373 39.21 46.26 13.61
C ASN A 373 39.69 45.37 12.43
N ILE A 374 40.10 44.13 12.68
CA ILE A 374 39.70 43.06 11.74
C ILE A 374 38.28 42.62 12.10
N HIS A 375 37.35 43.58 12.06
CA HIS A 375 36.06 43.22 11.50
C HIS A 375 36.39 42.84 10.06
N CYS A 376 36.43 41.55 9.78
CA CYS A 376 36.01 41.03 8.49
C CYS A 376 34.67 41.68 8.20
N THR A 377 34.71 42.87 7.63
CA THR A 377 33.54 43.70 7.46
C THR A 377 32.68 42.91 6.49
N LYS A 378 31.47 42.57 6.98
CA LYS A 378 30.42 41.96 6.19
C LYS A 378 30.29 42.77 4.90
N THR A 379 30.88 42.28 3.83
CA THR A 379 30.66 42.78 2.47
C THR A 379 29.82 41.75 1.74
#